data_AF-A0A950Y9P3-F1
#
_entry.id   AF-A0A950Y9P3-F1
#
_cell.length_a   1.000
_cell.length_b   1.000
_cell.length_c   1.000
_cell.angle_alpha   90.00
_cell.angle_beta   90.00
_cell.angle_gamma   90.00
#
_symmetry.space_group_name_H-M   'P 1'
#
loop_
_entity.id
_entity.type
_entity.pdbx_description
1 polymer ?
#
loop_
_entity_poly.entity_id
_entity_poly.type
_entity_poly.pdbx_seq_one_letter_code
_entity_poly.pdbx_strand_id
1 'polypeptide(L)' 'MASEPDPELFREVFGRFATGVAVVTSAAATAMGGMTANAVCSLSLDPLLALACFENNARTL' A
#
# COMPACT_ATOMS: atom_id res chain seq x y z
N MET A 1 18.21 -1.26 -24.64
CA MET A 1 18.46 -1.35 -23.19
C MET A 1 17.71 -0.18 -22.57
N ALA A 2 16.73 -0.41 -21.70
CA ALA A 2 15.97 0.68 -21.10
C ALA A 2 16.87 1.47 -20.15
N SER A 3 16.83 2.80 -20.23
CA SER A 3 17.48 3.68 -19.24
C SER A 3 16.82 3.50 -17.87
N GLU A 4 17.57 3.74 -16.80
CA GLU A 4 17.02 3.75 -15.44
C GLU A 4 15.90 4.81 -15.34
N PRO A 5 14.72 4.47 -14.80
CA PRO A 5 13.62 5.40 -14.69
C PRO A 5 13.91 6.47 -13.64
N ASP A 6 13.62 7.73 -13.99
CA ASP A 6 13.71 8.86 -13.06
C ASP A 6 12.71 8.68 -11.90
N PRO A 7 13.18 8.56 -10.64
CA PRO A 7 12.31 8.37 -9.48
C PRO A 7 11.32 9.51 -9.26
N GLU A 8 11.70 10.76 -9.54
CA GLU A 8 10.83 11.92 -9.34
C GLU A 8 9.68 11.89 -10.34
N LEU A 9 9.99 11.65 -11.62
CA LEU A 9 8.99 11.48 -12.67
C LEU A 9 8.05 10.31 -12.36
N PHE A 10 8.56 9.18 -11.88
CA PHE A 10 7.74 8.04 -11.49
C PHE A 10 6.74 8.41 -10.37
N ARG A 11 7.21 9.14 -9.35
CA ARG A 11 6.35 9.63 -8.26
C ARG A 11 5.31 10.62 -8.76
N GLU A 12 5.68 11.51 -9.67
CA GLU A 12 4.75 12.49 -10.26
C GLU A 12 3.62 11.79 -11.03
N VAL A 13 3.96 10.78 -11.84
CA VAL A 13 2.98 9.99 -12.59
C VAL A 13 1.99 9.32 -11.64
N PHE A 14 2.47 8.63 -10.60
CA PHE A 14 1.59 7.97 -9.63
C PHE A 14 0.84 8.95 -8.73
N GLY A 15 1.38 10.15 -8.48
CA GLY A 15 0.68 11.22 -7.76
C GLY A 15 -0.59 11.71 -8.46
N ARG A 16 -0.70 11.47 -9.78
CA ARG A 16 -1.89 11.81 -10.59
C ARG A 16 -2.92 10.67 -10.65
N PHE A 17 -2.59 9.48 -10.15
CA PHE A 17 -3.51 8.35 -10.11
C PHE A 17 -4.35 8.41 -8.82
N ALA A 18 -5.56 8.92 -8.94
CA ALA A 18 -6.47 9.09 -7.81
C ALA A 18 -6.84 7.73 -7.18
N THR A 19 -6.73 7.64 -5.86
CA THR A 19 -7.02 6.45 -5.05
C THR A 19 -7.88 6.82 -3.85
N GLY A 20 -8.59 5.84 -3.30
CA GLY A 20 -9.18 5.98 -1.97
C GLY A 20 -8.10 6.00 -0.89
N VAL A 21 -8.47 6.41 0.32
CA VAL A 21 -7.61 6.31 1.51
C VAL A 21 -8.31 5.44 2.54
N ALA A 22 -7.61 4.43 3.03
CA ALA A 22 -8.05 3.57 4.11
C ALA A 22 -7.10 3.66 5.30
N VAL A 23 -7.61 3.37 6.50
CA VAL A 23 -6.77 3.10 7.66
C VAL A 23 -6.68 1.58 7.82
N VAL A 24 -5.47 1.04 7.77
CA VAL A 24 -5.21 -0.37 8.02
C VAL A 24 -4.64 -0.50 9.43
N THR A 25 -5.26 -1.35 10.25
CA THR A 25 -4.86 -1.60 11.63
C THR A 25 -4.40 -3.05 11.78
N SER A 26 -3.40 -3.28 12.61
CA SER A 26 -2.96 -4.61 13.03
C SER A 26 -3.00 -4.72 14.55
N ALA A 27 -3.27 -5.91 15.06
CA ALA A 27 -3.26 -6.20 16.48
C ALA A 27 -2.54 -7.53 16.72
N ALA A 28 -1.51 -7.48 17.56
CA ALA A 28 -0.81 -8.61 18.14
C ALA A 28 -1.10 -8.67 19.64
N ALA A 29 -0.73 -9.78 20.28
CA ALA A 29 -0.98 -9.98 21.72
C ALA A 29 -0.41 -8.86 22.61
N THR A 30 0.67 -8.20 22.18
CA THR A 30 1.39 -7.20 22.97
C THR A 30 1.54 -5.85 22.26
N ALA A 31 1.06 -5.70 21.03
CA ALA A 31 1.27 -4.50 20.22
C ALA A 31 0.08 -4.22 19.31
N MET A 32 -0.21 -2.94 19.11
CA MET A 32 -1.16 -2.47 18.09
C MET A 32 -0.40 -1.62 17.07
N GLY A 33 -0.75 -1.80 15.80
CA GLY A 33 -0.20 -1.06 14.67
C GLY A 33 -1.30 -0.41 13.85
N GLY A 34 -0.95 0.63 13.12
CA GLY A 34 -1.88 1.28 12.22
C GLY A 34 -1.17 2.20 11.24
N MET A 35 -1.70 2.26 10.03
CA MET A 35 -1.25 3.23 9.03
C MET A 35 -2.36 3.66 8.08
N THR A 36 -2.20 4.84 7.51
CA THR A 36 -2.95 5.26 6.32
C THR A 36 -2.37 4.57 5.09
N ALA A 37 -3.20 3.92 4.30
CA ALA A 37 -2.80 3.29 3.04
C ALA A 37 -3.76 3.72 1.92
N ASN A 38 -3.18 4.05 0.76
CA ASN A 38 -3.94 4.30 -0.47
C ASN A 38 -3.78 3.17 -1.50
N ALA A 39 -2.73 2.35 -1.36
CA ALA A 39 -2.50 1.17 -2.17
C ALA A 39 -3.31 -0.03 -1.65
N VAL A 40 -4.64 0.06 -1.75
CA VAL A 40 -5.59 -0.99 -1.33
C VAL A 40 -6.42 -1.41 -2.55
N CYS A 41 -6.57 -2.72 -2.77
CA CYS A 41 -7.46 -3.23 -3.81
C CYS A 41 -8.10 -4.58 -3.45
N SER A 42 -9.24 -4.86 -4.10
CA SER A 42 -9.85 -6.19 -4.10
C SER A 42 -8.96 -7.15 -4.90
N LEU A 43 -8.67 -8.32 -4.35
CA LEU A 43 -7.79 -9.32 -4.95
C LEU A 43 -8.57 -10.52 -5.53
N SER A 44 -9.54 -11.05 -4.80
CA SER A 44 -10.33 -12.20 -5.25
C SER A 44 -11.75 -12.17 -4.67
N LEU A 45 -12.68 -12.84 -5.36
CA LEU A 45 -14.03 -13.09 -4.89
C LEU A 45 -14.25 -14.53 -4.41
N ASP A 46 -13.39 -15.47 -4.84
CA ASP A 46 -13.41 -16.86 -4.39
C ASP A 46 -11.97 -17.35 -4.17
N PRO A 47 -11.47 -17.33 -2.92
CA PRO A 47 -12.11 -16.77 -1.72
C PRO A 47 -12.14 -15.23 -1.74
N LEU A 48 -12.96 -14.61 -0.87
CA LEU A 48 -13.00 -13.15 -0.70
C LEU A 48 -11.67 -12.64 -0.15
N LEU A 49 -10.88 -11.94 -0.97
CA LEU A 49 -9.57 -11.41 -0.59
C LEU A 49 -9.41 -9.95 -0.99
N ALA A 50 -8.66 -9.23 -0.18
CA ALA A 50 -8.15 -7.89 -0.46
C ALA A 50 -6.65 -7.85 -0.16
N LEU A 51 -5.94 -6.88 -0.76
CA LEU A 51 -4.53 -6.62 -0.48
C LEU A 51 -4.30 -5.16 -0.14
N ALA A 52 -3.23 -4.91 0.61
CA ALA A 52 -2.64 -3.60 0.81
C ALA A 52 -1.11 -3.71 0.64
N CYS A 53 -0.49 -2.70 0.03
CA CYS A 53 0.96 -2.64 -0.11
C CYS A 53 1.59 -1.85 1.05
N PHE A 54 2.57 -2.46 1.71
CA PHE A 54 3.33 -1.87 2.81
C PHE A 54 4.78 -1.65 2.39
N GLU A 55 5.42 -0.64 2.99
CA GLU A 55 6.87 -0.58 3.00
C GLU A 55 7.41 -1.62 4.00
N ASN A 56 8.55 -2.26 3.70
CA ASN A 56 9.04 -3.40 4.47
C ASN A 56 9.39 -3.06 5.93
N ASN A 57 9.68 -1.80 6.24
CA ASN A 57 9.98 -1.30 7.56
C ASN A 57 8.77 -0.55 8.18
N ALA A 58 7.56 -0.73 7.62
CA ALA A 58 6.35 -0.17 8.21
C ALA A 58 6.13 -0.74 9.60
N ARG A 59 5.94 0.14 10.59
CA ARG A 59 5.69 -0.23 12.02
C ARG A 59 4.41 -1.05 12.24
N THR A 60 3.58 -1.20 11.21
CA THR A 60 2.31 -1.94 11.24
C THR A 60 2.51 -3.44 10.97
N LEU A 61 3.63 -3.84 10.36
CA LEU A 61 4.06 -5.24 10.19
C LEU A 61 4.63 -5.79 11.50
#